data_AF-A0A8J6PNT3-F1
#
_entry.id   AF-A0A8J6PNT3-F1
#
_cell.length_a   1.000
_cell.length_b   1.000
_cell.length_c   1.000
_cell.angle_alpha   90.00
_cell.angle_beta   90.00
_cell.angle_gamma   90.00
#
_symmetry.space_group_name_H-M   'P 1'
#
loop_
_entity.id
_entity.type
_entity.pdbx_description
1 polymer ?
#
loop_
_entity_poly.entity_id
_entity_poly.type
_entity_poly.pdbx_seq_one_letter_code
_entity_poly.pdbx_strand_id
1 'polypeptide(L)'
;MNKDFLFDDLDIDLSDKEYEKLLDYIEIQEDGKWWISNIRKRISKAEAARENGKKGGRPKKENSEEKPSEIKTQKPTEKTQGQNPKNPPSESKRERESKREIKSKIKEKENKDLAIEILKTHKQSELDVLWMQNKTKIEDKRKLVESFNNKMELELAQSKIEFTPEQLMPRFRNFVIQWVSNAQKDIKQAQPQNQSTKRPNYF
;
A
#
# COMPACT_ATOMS: atom_id res chain seq x y z
N MET A 1 -13.52 5.40 26.71
CA MET A 1 -12.70 6.50 26.16
C MET A 1 -13.64 7.63 25.81
N ASN A 2 -13.30 8.91 26.03
CA ASN A 2 -14.17 10.02 25.64
C ASN A 2 -13.80 10.51 24.23
N LYS A 3 -14.78 10.91 23.42
CA LYS A 3 -14.55 11.40 22.05
C LYS A 3 -13.69 12.67 22.05
N ASP A 4 -13.94 13.56 23.01
CA ASP A 4 -13.23 14.83 23.17
C ASP A 4 -11.72 14.64 23.33
N PHE A 5 -11.28 13.55 23.96
CA PHE A 5 -9.86 13.25 24.15
C PHE A 5 -9.13 13.03 22.82
N LEU A 6 -9.79 12.48 21.80
CA LEU A 6 -9.18 12.28 20.48
C LEU A 6 -8.97 13.61 19.75
N PHE A 7 -9.84 14.59 20.01
CA PHE A 7 -9.70 15.91 19.45
C PHE A 7 -8.63 16.71 20.19
N ASP A 8 -8.69 16.76 21.52
CA ASP A 8 -7.78 17.58 22.33
C ASP A 8 -6.32 17.14 22.23
N ASP A 9 -6.04 15.82 22.25
CA ASP A 9 -4.66 15.32 22.27
C ASP A 9 -4.10 15.02 20.87
N LEU A 10 -4.96 14.65 19.92
CA LEU A 10 -4.53 14.14 18.61
C LEU A 10 -5.02 14.99 17.42
N ASP A 11 -5.84 16.01 17.67
CA ASP A 11 -6.46 16.87 16.64
C ASP A 11 -7.23 16.05 15.58
N ILE A 12 -7.89 14.97 16.03
CA ILE A 12 -8.70 14.10 15.17
C ILE A 12 -10.18 14.39 15.43
N ASP A 13 -10.80 15.10 14.49
CA ASP A 13 -12.24 15.28 14.46
C ASP A 13 -12.93 14.08 13.79
N LEU A 14 -13.78 13.37 14.54
CA LEU A 14 -14.51 12.19 14.08
C LEU A 14 -16.01 12.47 14.09
N SER A 15 -16.72 12.04 13.05
CA SER A 15 -18.19 11.99 13.12
C SER A 15 -18.64 10.89 14.10
N ASP A 16 -19.86 11.01 14.64
CA ASP A 16 -20.37 10.04 15.63
C ASP A 16 -20.39 8.61 15.08
N LYS A 17 -20.69 8.46 13.78
CA LYS A 17 -20.67 7.16 13.09
C LYS A 17 -19.27 6.56 12.96
N GLU A 18 -18.24 7.40 12.81
CA GLU A 18 -16.85 6.93 12.76
C GLU A 18 -16.35 6.56 14.14
N TYR A 19 -16.78 7.31 15.16
CA TYR A 19 -16.47 7.02 16.55
C TYR A 19 -17.06 5.68 17.00
N GLU A 20 -18.32 5.38 16.66
CA GLU A 20 -18.93 4.06 16.92
C GLU A 20 -18.14 2.92 16.25
N LYS A 21 -17.78 3.08 14.98
CA LYS A 21 -16.94 2.08 14.28
C LYS A 21 -15.58 1.91 14.92
N LEU A 22 -14.98 2.98 15.45
CA LEU A 22 -13.70 2.92 16.13
C LEU A 22 -13.79 2.09 17.42
N LEU A 23 -14.89 2.24 18.17
CA LEU A 23 -15.13 1.48 19.41
C LEU A 23 -15.18 -0.04 19.15
N ASP A 24 -15.67 -0.50 18.00
CA ASP A 24 -15.67 -1.93 17.64
C ASP A 24 -14.27 -2.56 17.58
N TYR A 25 -13.23 -1.74 17.37
CA TYR A 25 -11.84 -2.20 17.28
C TYR A 25 -11.05 -2.01 18.58
N ILE A 26 -11.61 -1.30 19.55
CA ILE A 26 -10.97 -0.96 20.81
C ILE A 26 -11.49 -1.89 21.91
N GLU A 27 -10.58 -2.64 22.53
CA GLU A 27 -10.86 -3.38 23.77
C GLU A 27 -10.52 -2.49 24.97
N ILE A 28 -11.52 -2.17 25.80
CA ILE A 28 -11.34 -1.45 27.06
C ILE A 28 -11.19 -2.49 28.18
N GLN A 29 -10.12 -2.39 28.96
CA GLN A 29 -9.85 -3.26 30.11
C GLN A 29 -10.48 -2.68 31.38
N GLU A 30 -10.62 -3.53 32.41
CA GLU A 30 -11.19 -3.17 33.71
C GLU A 30 -10.39 -2.07 34.44
N ASP A 31 -9.11 -1.89 34.10
CA ASP A 31 -8.24 -0.85 34.65
C ASP A 31 -8.38 0.51 33.93
N GLY A 32 -9.31 0.62 32.96
CA GLY A 32 -9.55 1.81 32.16
C GLY A 32 -8.55 2.02 31.03
N LYS A 33 -7.58 1.11 30.83
CA LYS A 33 -6.70 1.15 29.65
C LYS A 33 -7.42 0.60 28.43
N TRP A 34 -7.09 1.14 27.27
CA TRP A 34 -7.71 0.72 26.01
C TRP A 34 -6.64 0.39 24.97
N TRP A 35 -6.90 -0.65 24.18
CA TRP A 35 -5.98 -1.11 23.14
C TRP A 35 -6.73 -1.41 21.85
N ILE A 36 -6.14 -1.04 20.72
CA ILE A 36 -6.59 -1.56 19.42
C ILE A 36 -6.08 -3.00 19.32
N SER A 37 -7.00 -3.95 19.08
CA SER A 37 -6.73 -5.39 19.06
C SER A 37 -5.56 -5.79 18.15
N ASN A 38 -5.39 -5.10 17.02
CA ASN A 38 -4.28 -5.33 16.09
C ASN A 38 -2.91 -4.84 16.62
N ILE A 39 -2.88 -3.75 17.40
CA ILE A 39 -1.65 -3.21 17.99
C ILE A 39 -1.13 -4.16 19.07
N ARG A 40 -2.03 -4.69 19.91
CA ARG A 40 -1.69 -5.69 20.95
C ARG A 40 -0.99 -6.92 20.35
N LYS A 41 -1.51 -7.44 19.23
CA LYS A 41 -0.90 -8.57 18.51
C LYS A 41 0.51 -8.23 18.02
N ARG A 42 0.75 -7.01 17.55
CA ARG A 42 2.08 -6.56 17.08
C ARG A 42 3.06 -6.40 18.23
N ILE A 43 2.66 -5.80 19.34
CA ILE A 43 3.50 -5.61 20.53
C ILE A 43 3.87 -6.98 21.11
N SER A 44 2.90 -7.88 21.32
CA SER A 44 3.15 -9.23 21.82
C SER A 44 4.13 -10.01 20.93
N LYS A 45 3.99 -9.90 19.60
CA LYS A 45 4.94 -10.51 18.66
C LYS A 45 6.35 -9.91 18.77
N ALA A 46 6.46 -8.59 18.93
CA ALA A 46 7.73 -7.91 19.10
C ALA A 46 8.41 -8.27 20.44
N GLU A 47 7.65 -8.38 21.51
CA GLU A 47 8.13 -8.84 22.83
C GLU A 47 8.63 -10.27 22.77
N ALA A 48 7.86 -11.19 22.19
CA ALA A 48 8.27 -12.58 21.98
C ALA A 48 9.54 -12.68 21.11
N ALA A 49 9.66 -11.84 20.08
CA ALA A 49 10.87 -11.77 19.25
C ALA A 49 12.09 -11.27 20.05
N ARG A 50 11.92 -10.24 20.91
CA ARG A 50 12.98 -9.73 21.78
C ARG A 50 13.42 -10.77 22.81
N GLU A 51 12.48 -11.49 23.41
CA GLU A 51 12.80 -12.55 24.38
C GLU A 51 13.58 -13.70 23.72
N ASN A 52 13.14 -14.16 22.54
CA ASN A 52 13.86 -15.18 21.77
C ASN A 52 15.22 -14.68 21.27
N GLY A 53 15.34 -13.39 20.94
CA GLY A 53 16.61 -12.74 20.60
C GLY A 53 17.59 -12.76 21.77
N LYS A 54 17.13 -12.43 22.99
CA LYS A 54 17.95 -12.52 24.22
C LYS A 54 18.43 -13.95 24.48
N LYS A 55 17.65 -14.96 24.12
CA LYS A 55 17.99 -16.40 24.24
C LYS A 55 18.85 -16.94 23.09
N GLY A 56 19.41 -16.08 22.23
CA GLY A 56 20.37 -16.49 21.20
C GLY A 56 19.82 -16.66 19.79
N GLY A 57 18.67 -16.06 19.47
CA GLY A 57 18.36 -15.67 18.09
C GLY A 57 18.29 -16.79 17.04
N ARG A 58 17.76 -17.96 17.41
CA ARG A 58 17.09 -18.95 16.54
C ARG A 58 16.49 -19.97 17.50
N PRO A 59 15.18 -20.32 17.41
CA PRO A 59 14.68 -21.47 18.15
C PRO A 59 15.56 -22.66 17.77
N LYS A 60 16.34 -23.17 18.73
CA LYS A 60 17.07 -24.42 18.54
C LYS A 60 15.96 -25.44 18.31
N LYS A 61 15.84 -25.91 17.07
CA LYS A 61 14.91 -26.98 16.72
C LYS A 61 15.33 -28.12 17.65
N GLU A 62 14.54 -28.41 18.67
CA GLU A 62 14.74 -29.54 19.56
C GLU A 62 14.56 -30.78 18.67
N ASN A 63 15.68 -31.22 18.09
CA ASN A 63 15.81 -32.57 17.59
C ASN A 63 15.79 -33.44 18.85
N SER A 64 14.60 -33.94 19.18
CA SER A 64 14.46 -35.12 20.02
C SER A 64 15.24 -36.26 19.36
N GLU A 65 16.15 -36.82 20.15
CA GLU A 65 16.92 -38.06 19.99
C GLU A 65 16.00 -39.21 19.53
N GLU A 66 16.39 -40.27 18.81
CA GLU A 66 17.59 -41.10 18.88
C GLU A 66 17.79 -41.83 17.53
N LYS A 67 19.05 -42.05 17.11
CA LYS A 67 19.50 -43.38 16.66
C LYS A 67 21.02 -43.47 16.52
N PRO A 68 21.63 -44.59 16.93
CA PRO A 68 23.06 -44.71 17.16
C PRO A 68 23.88 -45.07 15.90
N SER A 69 25.11 -44.58 15.93
CA SER A 69 26.39 -45.06 15.37
C SER A 69 26.46 -46.21 14.35
N GLU A 70 27.30 -45.93 13.33
CA GLU A 70 28.24 -46.82 12.61
C GLU A 70 27.68 -47.92 11.69
N ILE A 71 28.05 -47.84 10.39
CA ILE A 71 28.83 -48.84 9.65
C ILE A 71 29.37 -48.21 8.35
N LYS A 72 30.58 -48.65 7.99
CA LYS A 72 31.45 -48.25 6.88
C LYS A 72 30.92 -48.61 5.48
N THR A 73 31.54 -47.91 4.51
CA THR A 73 32.01 -48.37 3.18
C THR A 73 31.06 -48.51 1.96
N GLN A 74 31.55 -47.91 0.87
CA GLN A 74 31.51 -48.29 -0.56
C GLN A 74 30.33 -47.86 -1.47
N LYS A 75 30.67 -46.96 -2.42
CA LYS A 75 30.17 -46.85 -3.81
C LYS A 75 30.56 -48.11 -4.62
N PRO A 76 30.15 -48.30 -5.89
CA PRO A 76 28.92 -47.89 -6.64
C PRO A 76 28.34 -49.08 -7.48
N THR A 77 27.11 -48.98 -8.04
CA THR A 77 26.64 -49.60 -9.33
C THR A 77 25.12 -49.43 -9.44
N GLU A 78 24.60 -48.75 -10.46
CA GLU A 78 24.19 -49.19 -11.81
C GLU A 78 22.84 -49.94 -11.87
N LYS A 79 21.90 -49.34 -12.62
CA LYS A 79 20.71 -49.89 -13.33
C LYS A 79 19.86 -50.94 -12.62
N THR A 80 18.60 -50.58 -12.35
CA THR A 80 17.49 -51.51 -12.65
C THR A 80 16.25 -50.75 -13.10
N GLN A 81 15.91 -51.02 -14.35
CA GLN A 81 14.65 -50.71 -15.03
C GLN A 81 13.57 -51.62 -14.42
N GLY A 82 12.51 -51.03 -13.85
CA GLY A 82 11.41 -51.77 -13.24
C GLY A 82 10.10 -51.02 -13.46
N GLN A 83 9.38 -51.43 -14.49
CA GLN A 83 7.99 -51.03 -14.74
C GLN A 83 7.10 -51.50 -13.58
N ASN A 84 6.26 -50.62 -13.05
CA ASN A 84 5.01 -51.02 -12.39
C ASN A 84 4.00 -49.85 -12.40
N PRO A 85 2.68 -50.10 -12.28
CA PRO A 85 1.69 -49.51 -13.16
C PRO A 85 0.79 -48.53 -12.40
N LYS A 86 0.09 -47.68 -13.17
CA LYS A 86 -1.19 -47.03 -12.85
C LYS A 86 -1.41 -46.63 -11.38
N ASN A 87 -0.98 -45.42 -11.03
CA ASN A 87 -1.60 -44.68 -9.94
C ASN A 87 -2.64 -43.70 -10.53
N PRO A 88 -3.88 -43.62 -10.00
CA PRO A 88 -4.89 -42.70 -10.50
C PRO A 88 -4.52 -41.25 -10.15
N PRO A 89 -4.91 -40.26 -10.96
CA PRO A 89 -4.61 -38.87 -10.69
C PRO A 89 -5.40 -38.40 -9.46
N SER A 90 -4.71 -38.06 -8.38
CA SER A 90 -5.30 -37.43 -7.20
C SER A 90 -5.87 -36.06 -7.55
N GLU A 91 -7.18 -35.86 -7.35
CA GLU A 91 -7.92 -34.59 -7.47
C GLU A 91 -7.56 -33.56 -6.36
N SER A 92 -6.28 -33.30 -6.13
CA SER A 92 -5.83 -32.38 -5.06
C SER A 92 -5.37 -31.01 -5.56
N LYS A 93 -5.64 -30.68 -6.83
CA LYS A 93 -5.17 -29.42 -7.45
C LYS A 93 -6.23 -28.33 -7.62
N ARG A 94 -7.53 -28.58 -7.39
CA ARG A 94 -8.60 -27.61 -7.72
C ARG A 94 -9.02 -26.63 -6.62
N GLU A 95 -8.67 -26.85 -5.35
CA GLU A 95 -9.03 -25.90 -4.27
C GLU A 95 -7.95 -24.86 -3.93
N ARG A 96 -6.74 -24.97 -4.48
CA ARG A 96 -5.64 -24.03 -4.17
C ARG A 96 -5.60 -22.78 -5.07
N GLU A 97 -6.32 -22.77 -6.17
CA GLU A 97 -6.38 -21.61 -7.08
C GLU A 97 -7.44 -20.58 -6.65
N SER A 98 -8.57 -20.99 -6.07
CA SER A 98 -9.65 -20.05 -5.69
C SER A 98 -9.32 -19.17 -4.47
N LYS A 99 -8.46 -19.64 -3.54
CA LYS A 99 -7.99 -18.81 -2.40
C LYS A 99 -6.84 -17.86 -2.76
N ARG A 100 -6.19 -18.02 -3.92
CA ARG A 100 -5.17 -17.08 -4.40
C ARG A 100 -5.77 -15.88 -5.15
N GLU A 101 -6.87 -16.05 -5.86
CA GLU A 101 -7.56 -14.94 -6.55
C GLU A 101 -8.29 -13.97 -5.62
N ILE A 102 -8.72 -14.41 -4.43
CA ILE A 102 -9.39 -13.51 -3.48
C ILE A 102 -8.38 -12.66 -2.69
N LYS A 103 -7.15 -13.16 -2.48
CA LYS A 103 -6.07 -12.39 -1.82
C LYS A 103 -5.42 -11.35 -2.74
N SER A 104 -5.45 -11.53 -4.06
CA SER A 104 -5.02 -10.49 -5.00
C SER A 104 -6.05 -9.36 -5.06
N LYS A 105 -7.36 -9.66 -5.05
CA LYS A 105 -8.42 -8.65 -5.11
C LYS A 105 -8.55 -7.77 -3.84
N ILE A 106 -8.15 -8.25 -2.67
CA ILE A 106 -8.19 -7.44 -1.43
C ILE A 106 -6.97 -6.51 -1.30
N LYS A 107 -5.80 -6.89 -1.86
CA LYS A 107 -4.64 -5.97 -1.95
C LYS A 107 -4.75 -4.94 -3.07
N GLU A 108 -5.58 -5.17 -4.06
CA GLU A 108 -5.78 -4.26 -5.19
C GLU A 108 -6.49 -2.95 -4.80
N LYS A 109 -7.30 -2.96 -3.74
CA LYS A 109 -8.03 -1.75 -3.30
C LYS A 109 -7.24 -0.82 -2.37
N GLU A 110 -6.20 -1.32 -1.69
CA GLU A 110 -5.31 -0.48 -0.86
C GLU A 110 -4.18 0.17 -1.69
N ASN A 111 -3.98 -0.23 -2.94
CA ASN A 111 -2.95 0.33 -3.82
C ASN A 111 -3.32 1.69 -4.46
N LYS A 112 -4.54 2.19 -4.25
CA LYS A 112 -4.99 3.41 -4.93
C LYS A 112 -4.31 4.68 -4.45
N ASP A 113 -3.71 4.67 -3.26
CA ASP A 113 -2.91 5.79 -2.74
C ASP A 113 -1.40 5.53 -2.80
N LEU A 114 -0.98 4.40 -3.38
CA LEU A 114 0.40 3.91 -3.24
C LEU A 114 1.45 4.88 -3.78
N ALA A 115 1.21 5.49 -4.95
CA ALA A 115 2.22 6.31 -5.61
C ALA A 115 2.55 7.55 -4.78
N ILE A 116 1.51 8.27 -4.34
CA ILE A 116 1.70 9.45 -3.50
C ILE A 116 2.13 9.10 -2.08
N GLU A 117 1.66 8.01 -1.49
CA GLU A 117 2.11 7.58 -0.16
C GLU A 117 3.60 7.20 -0.12
N ILE A 118 4.09 6.53 -1.16
CA ILE A 118 5.53 6.25 -1.32
C ILE A 118 6.31 7.58 -1.38
N LEU A 119 5.81 8.55 -2.13
CA LEU A 119 6.43 9.87 -2.22
C LEU A 119 6.35 10.64 -0.89
N LYS A 120 5.26 10.56 -0.14
CA LYS A 120 5.17 11.13 1.22
C LYS A 120 6.15 10.48 2.18
N THR A 121 6.37 9.17 2.07
CA THR A 121 7.26 8.44 2.97
C THR A 121 8.73 8.77 2.71
N HIS A 122 9.14 8.89 1.45
CA HIS A 122 10.56 9.01 1.08
C HIS A 122 10.98 10.39 0.60
N LYS A 123 10.05 11.22 0.11
CA LYS A 123 10.30 12.45 -0.64
C LYS A 123 9.38 13.61 -0.22
N GLN A 124 8.92 13.62 1.03
CA GLN A 124 7.99 14.62 1.57
C GLN A 124 8.43 16.06 1.31
N SER A 125 9.70 16.39 1.60
CA SER A 125 10.22 17.75 1.45
C SER A 125 10.13 18.26 0.01
N GLU A 126 10.42 17.42 -0.98
CA GLU A 126 10.28 17.77 -2.39
C GLU A 126 8.80 17.95 -2.78
N LEU A 127 7.92 17.11 -2.22
CA LEU A 127 6.49 17.20 -2.43
C LEU A 127 5.94 18.53 -1.89
N ASP A 128 6.36 18.92 -0.70
CA ASP A 128 5.94 20.16 -0.03
C ASP A 128 6.38 21.41 -0.80
N VAL A 129 7.63 21.43 -1.27
CA VAL A 129 8.14 22.51 -2.14
C VAL A 129 7.27 22.62 -3.39
N LEU A 130 6.95 21.50 -4.02
CA LEU A 130 6.15 21.47 -5.24
C LEU A 130 4.71 21.96 -5.00
N TRP A 131 4.11 21.56 -3.89
CA TRP A 131 2.79 22.05 -3.48
C TRP A 131 2.80 23.53 -3.16
N MET A 132 3.84 24.02 -2.50
CA MET A 132 3.99 25.43 -2.18
C MET A 132 4.11 26.28 -3.45
N GLN A 133 4.90 25.83 -4.42
CA GLN A 133 5.08 26.51 -5.71
C GLN A 133 3.81 26.56 -6.57
N ASN A 134 2.91 25.58 -6.43
CA ASN A 134 1.71 25.46 -7.26
C ASN A 134 0.40 25.67 -6.50
N LYS A 135 0.45 26.16 -5.25
CA LYS A 135 -0.72 26.27 -4.36
C LYS A 135 -1.89 27.04 -4.97
N THR A 136 -1.61 28.09 -5.74
CA THR A 136 -2.64 28.95 -6.36
C THR A 136 -3.14 28.44 -7.70
N LYS A 137 -2.43 27.51 -8.34
CA LYS A 137 -2.73 27.02 -9.69
C LYS A 137 -3.51 25.71 -9.69
N ILE A 138 -3.55 25.02 -8.57
CA ILE A 138 -4.20 23.72 -8.41
C ILE A 138 -5.42 23.92 -7.52
N GLU A 139 -6.59 24.03 -8.15
CA GLU A 139 -7.87 24.20 -7.43
C GLU A 139 -8.22 22.95 -6.63
N ASP A 140 -8.14 21.77 -7.25
CA ASP A 140 -8.49 20.49 -6.61
C ASP A 140 -7.27 19.56 -6.52
N LYS A 141 -6.65 19.55 -5.34
CA LYS A 141 -5.52 18.65 -5.04
C LYS A 141 -5.93 17.19 -5.01
N ARG A 142 -7.15 16.87 -4.56
CA ARG A 142 -7.61 15.47 -4.43
C ARG A 142 -7.76 14.86 -5.82
N LYS A 143 -8.41 15.57 -6.73
CA LYS A 143 -8.58 15.13 -8.13
C LYS A 143 -7.26 14.95 -8.87
N LEU A 144 -6.28 15.82 -8.61
CA LEU A 144 -4.93 15.68 -9.18
C LEU A 144 -4.26 14.40 -8.68
N VAL A 145 -4.27 14.15 -7.37
CA VAL A 145 -3.69 12.95 -6.77
C VAL A 145 -4.36 11.68 -7.29
N GLU A 146 -5.69 11.65 -7.34
CA GLU A 146 -6.45 10.52 -7.88
C GLU A 146 -6.11 10.27 -9.36
N SER A 147 -6.07 11.33 -10.17
CA SER A 147 -5.72 11.21 -11.59
C SER A 147 -4.28 10.74 -11.80
N PHE A 148 -3.36 11.17 -10.95
CA PHE A 148 -1.97 10.71 -10.98
C PHE A 148 -1.86 9.23 -10.60
N ASN A 149 -2.54 8.81 -9.54
CA ASN A 149 -2.52 7.42 -9.09
C ASN A 149 -3.11 6.48 -10.18
N ASN A 150 -4.23 6.86 -10.79
CA ASN A 150 -4.82 6.12 -11.92
C ASN A 150 -3.84 5.99 -13.10
N LYS A 151 -3.08 7.05 -13.40
CA LYS A 151 -2.06 7.02 -14.46
C LYS A 151 -0.90 6.08 -14.11
N MET A 152 -0.43 6.11 -12.86
CA MET A 152 0.67 5.24 -12.41
C MET A 152 0.25 3.78 -12.35
N GLU A 153 -0.99 3.47 -11.98
CA GLU A 153 -1.55 2.13 -12.03
C GLU A 153 -1.52 1.58 -13.46
N LEU A 154 -1.92 2.40 -14.44
CA LEU A 154 -1.89 2.02 -15.86
C LEU A 154 -0.46 1.85 -16.40
N GLU A 155 0.49 2.70 -16.01
CA GLU A 155 1.89 2.55 -16.40
C GLU A 155 2.57 1.33 -15.76
N LEU A 156 2.18 0.97 -14.53
CA LEU A 156 2.63 -0.25 -13.87
C LEU A 156 2.04 -1.49 -14.53
N ALA A 157 0.76 -1.49 -14.89
CA ALA A 157 0.15 -2.59 -15.63
C ALA A 157 0.86 -2.81 -16.98
N GLN A 158 1.39 -1.75 -17.59
CA GLN A 158 2.20 -1.80 -18.80
C GLN A 158 3.67 -2.16 -18.56
N SER A 159 4.08 -2.36 -17.29
CA SER A 159 5.48 -2.58 -16.88
C SER A 159 6.45 -1.51 -17.39
N LYS A 160 5.97 -0.27 -17.54
CA LYS A 160 6.79 0.88 -17.99
C LYS A 160 7.57 1.54 -16.85
N ILE A 161 7.16 1.29 -15.62
CA ILE A 161 7.74 1.88 -14.41
C ILE A 161 7.88 0.85 -13.32
N GLU A 162 8.88 1.07 -12.47
CA GLU A 162 8.93 0.45 -11.15
C GLU A 162 8.45 1.48 -10.11
N PHE A 163 7.75 1.04 -9.08
CA PHE A 163 7.24 1.91 -8.00
C PHE A 163 8.38 2.32 -7.04
N THR A 164 9.45 2.89 -7.59
CA THR A 164 10.59 3.45 -6.87
C THR A 164 10.42 4.97 -6.69
N PRO A 165 10.69 5.54 -5.50
CA PRO A 165 10.57 6.98 -5.26
C PRO A 165 11.33 7.85 -6.28
N GLU A 166 12.48 7.36 -6.75
CA GLU A 166 13.38 8.05 -7.69
C GLU A 166 12.74 8.20 -9.07
N GLN A 167 11.93 7.23 -9.51
CA GLN A 167 11.21 7.30 -10.78
C GLN A 167 9.86 8.03 -10.64
N LEU A 168 9.21 7.90 -9.48
CA LEU A 168 7.90 8.52 -9.23
C LEU A 168 7.96 10.04 -9.15
N MET A 169 8.97 10.62 -8.49
CA MET A 169 9.04 12.08 -8.32
C MET A 169 9.10 12.84 -9.65
N PRO A 170 10.03 12.57 -10.58
CA PRO A 170 10.10 13.27 -11.86
C PRO A 170 8.79 13.17 -12.66
N ARG A 171 8.14 12.01 -12.61
CA ARG A 171 6.85 11.77 -13.26
C ARG A 171 5.74 12.61 -12.62
N PHE A 172 5.71 12.68 -11.29
CA PHE A 172 4.77 13.52 -10.58
C PHE A 172 4.98 15.01 -10.90
N ARG A 173 6.23 15.49 -10.93
CA ARG A 173 6.53 16.88 -11.32
C ARG A 173 6.01 17.19 -12.72
N ASN A 174 6.32 16.34 -13.69
CA ASN A 174 5.84 16.49 -15.06
C ASN A 174 4.31 16.45 -15.15
N PHE A 175 3.67 15.58 -14.37
CA PHE A 175 2.22 15.48 -14.31
C PHE A 175 1.59 16.78 -13.77
N VAL A 176 2.14 17.36 -12.70
CA VAL A 176 1.66 18.64 -12.15
C VAL A 176 1.83 19.78 -13.17
N ILE A 177 2.96 19.84 -13.88
CA ILE A 177 3.19 20.85 -14.93
C ILE A 177 2.14 20.71 -16.04
N GLN A 178 1.88 19.49 -16.50
CA GLN A 178 0.86 19.21 -17.52
C GLN A 178 -0.54 19.58 -17.01
N TRP A 179 -0.87 19.23 -15.77
CA TRP A 179 -2.15 19.56 -15.15
C TRP A 179 -2.41 21.05 -15.11
N VAL A 180 -1.44 21.82 -14.60
CA VAL A 180 -1.51 23.30 -14.53
C VAL A 180 -1.61 23.91 -15.93
N SER A 181 -0.85 23.39 -16.90
CA SER A 181 -0.89 23.86 -18.28
C SER A 181 -2.27 23.65 -18.93
N ASN A 182 -2.89 22.50 -18.69
CA ASN A 182 -4.23 22.19 -19.21
C ASN A 182 -5.30 23.07 -18.56
N ALA A 183 -5.27 23.22 -17.24
CA ALA A 183 -6.21 24.11 -16.54
C ALA A 183 -6.17 25.56 -17.05
N GLN A 184 -4.98 26.08 -17.35
CA GLN A 184 -4.83 27.42 -17.93
C GLN A 184 -5.37 27.54 -19.36
N LYS A 185 -5.28 26.47 -20.17
CA LYS A 185 -5.85 26.45 -21.52
C LYS A 185 -7.38 26.48 -21.45
N ASP A 186 -7.96 25.73 -20.54
CA ASP A 186 -9.42 25.67 -20.37
C ASP A 186 -9.98 27.03 -19.94
N ILE A 187 -9.29 27.74 -19.02
CA ILE A 187 -9.66 29.11 -18.63
C ILE A 187 -9.63 30.06 -19.83
N LYS A 188 -8.60 29.97 -20.69
CA LYS A 188 -8.49 30.83 -21.88
C LYS A 188 -9.55 30.52 -22.94
N GLN A 189 -9.98 29.27 -23.07
CA GLN A 189 -11.04 28.87 -24.00
C GLN A 189 -12.43 29.22 -23.47
N ALA A 190 -12.63 29.16 -22.14
CA ALA A 190 -13.89 29.47 -21.49
C ALA A 190 -14.18 30.97 -21.39
N GLN A 191 -13.18 31.85 -21.53
CA GLN A 191 -13.46 33.27 -21.68
C GLN A 191 -14.10 33.51 -23.06
N PRO A 192 -15.40 33.87 -23.12
CA PRO A 192 -16.01 34.23 -24.39
C PRO A 192 -15.16 35.36 -24.97
N GLN A 193 -14.73 35.21 -26.23
CA GLN A 193 -14.18 36.35 -26.94
C GLN A 193 -15.27 37.41 -26.89
N ASN A 194 -15.13 38.37 -25.98
CA ASN A 194 -15.94 39.56 -25.93
C ASN A 194 -15.69 40.22 -27.28
N GLN A 195 -16.56 39.89 -28.23
CA GLN A 195 -16.54 40.45 -29.56
C GLN A 195 -16.62 41.94 -29.32
N SER A 196 -15.51 42.61 -29.62
CA SER A 196 -15.43 44.06 -29.69
C SER A 196 -16.64 44.52 -30.49
N THR A 197 -17.65 45.02 -29.77
CA THR A 197 -18.75 45.74 -30.37
C THR A 197 -18.12 46.99 -30.95
N LYS A 198 -17.67 46.88 -32.21
CA LYS A 198 -17.30 48.01 -33.04
C LYS A 198 -18.43 49.01 -32.91
N ARG A 199 -18.19 50.09 -32.18
CA ARG A 199 -19.13 51.20 -32.11
C ARG A 199 -19.36 51.65 -33.55
N PRO A 200 -20.60 51.67 -34.05
CA PRO A 200 -20.87 52.23 -35.36
C PRO A 200 -20.46 53.70 -35.33
N ASN A 201 -19.54 54.08 -36.21
CA ASN A 201 -19.24 55.48 -36.46
C ASN A 201 -20.46 56.07 -37.18
N TYR A 202 -21.23 56.88 -36.46
CA TYR A 202 -22.20 57.77 -37.09
C TYR A 202 -21.45 59.03 -37.52
N PHE A 203 -21.26 59.17 -38.82
CA PHE A 203 -20.92 60.41 -39.50
C PHE A 203 -22.13 60.86 -40.30
#